data_AF-E2C5M9-F1
#
_entry.id   AF-E2C5M9-F1
#
_cell.length_a   1.000
_cell.length_b   1.000
_cell.length_c   1.000
_cell.angle_alpha   90.00
_cell.angle_beta   90.00
_cell.angle_gamma   90.00
#
_symmetry.space_group_name_H-M   'P 1'
#
loop_
_entity.id
_entity.type
_entity.pdbx_description
1 polymer ?
#
loop_
_entity_poly.entity_id
_entity_poly.type
_entity_poly.pdbx_seq_one_letter_code
_entity_poly.pdbx_strand_id
1 'polypeptide(L)'
;YLMYKLNVNEKTIDDFFVKWPQVTRVDILKLKELLDMLYQYNFTHNEILTHGRIFYFKIETLRKRIEILIEAGLTPKITRILFSKDHFDNFVRSHKIK
;
A
#
# COMPACT_ATOMS: atom_id res chain seq x y z
N TYR A 1 17.25 -4.89 -4.91
CA TYR A 1 16.55 -4.99 -3.60
C TYR A 1 15.07 -5.32 -3.75
N LEU A 2 14.25 -4.45 -4.38
CA LEU A 2 12.79 -4.66 -4.55
C LEU A 2 12.42 -6.01 -5.20
N MET A 3 13.14 -6.42 -6.25
CA MET A 3 12.94 -7.72 -6.93
C MET A 3 12.97 -8.91 -5.96
N TYR A 4 13.98 -8.99 -5.09
CA TYR A 4 14.11 -10.04 -4.07
C TYR A 4 13.03 -9.94 -2.98
N LYS A 5 12.69 -8.72 -2.53
CA LYS A 5 11.71 -8.50 -1.45
C LYS A 5 10.26 -8.73 -1.90
N LEU A 6 9.97 -8.53 -3.18
CA LEU A 6 8.64 -8.77 -3.77
C LEU A 6 8.54 -10.16 -4.41
N ASN A 7 9.62 -10.95 -4.41
CA ASN A 7 9.71 -12.26 -5.04
C ASN A 7 9.25 -12.27 -6.51
N VAL A 8 9.73 -11.29 -7.29
CA VAL A 8 9.37 -11.13 -8.71
C VAL A 8 10.60 -11.29 -9.61
N ASN A 9 10.38 -11.60 -10.89
CA ASN A 9 11.45 -11.66 -11.88
C ASN A 9 11.82 -10.26 -12.42
N GLU A 10 12.95 -10.20 -13.12
CA GLU A 10 13.51 -8.98 -13.72
C GLU A 10 12.49 -8.28 -14.64
N LYS A 11 11.87 -9.02 -15.56
CA LYS A 11 10.84 -8.48 -16.45
C LYS A 11 9.70 -7.79 -15.69
N THR A 12 9.22 -8.40 -14.61
CA THR A 12 8.09 -7.88 -13.82
C THR A 12 8.48 -6.59 -13.10
N ILE A 13 9.70 -6.53 -12.55
CA ILE A 13 10.14 -5.32 -11.86
C ILE A 13 10.46 -4.18 -12.85
N ASP A 14 10.96 -4.51 -14.03
CA ASP A 14 11.18 -3.54 -15.11
C ASP A 14 9.85 -2.97 -15.62
N ASP A 15 8.87 -3.84 -15.92
CA ASP A 15 7.51 -3.43 -16.30
C ASP A 15 6.89 -2.54 -15.21
N PHE A 16 7.14 -2.85 -13.94
CA PHE A 16 6.69 -2.03 -12.80
C PHE A 16 7.37 -0.65 -12.77
N PHE A 17 8.68 -0.56 -12.98
CA PHE A 17 9.39 0.72 -13.01
C PHE A 17 9.07 1.55 -14.25
N VAL A 18 8.80 0.93 -15.40
CA VAL A 18 8.29 1.63 -16.59
C VAL A 18 6.92 2.26 -16.29
N LYS A 19 6.04 1.52 -15.60
CA LYS A 19 4.71 2.01 -15.22
C LYS A 19 4.76 3.07 -14.10
N TRP A 20 5.68 2.92 -13.16
CA TRP A 20 5.81 3.76 -11.97
C TRP A 20 7.25 4.25 -11.77
N PRO A 21 7.78 5.08 -12.69
CA PRO A 21 9.19 5.46 -12.68
C PRO A 21 9.59 6.23 -11.42
N GLN A 22 8.65 6.94 -10.81
CA GLN A 22 8.91 7.71 -9.59
C GLN A 22 9.21 6.83 -8.37
N VAL A 23 8.90 5.52 -8.39
CA VAL A 23 9.26 4.59 -7.28
C VAL A 23 10.77 4.44 -7.17
N THR A 24 11.50 4.59 -8.28
CA THR A 24 12.98 4.54 -8.30
C THR A 24 13.63 5.65 -7.46
N ARG A 25 12.89 6.74 -7.22
CA ARG A 25 13.35 7.90 -6.45
C ARG A 25 12.99 7.82 -4.97
N VAL A 26 12.25 6.80 -4.56
CA VAL A 26 11.84 6.63 -3.17
C VAL A 26 13.00 6.08 -2.36
N ASP A 27 13.24 6.69 -1.20
CA ASP A 27 14.27 6.25 -0.26
C ASP A 27 14.15 4.75 0.07
N ILE A 28 15.28 4.05 0.04
CA ILE A 28 15.33 2.59 0.21
C ILE A 28 14.91 2.13 1.61
N LEU A 29 15.19 2.92 2.65
CA LEU A 29 14.76 2.64 4.02
C LEU A 29 13.25 2.80 4.13
N LYS A 30 12.69 3.87 3.54
CA LYS A 30 11.24 4.06 3.45
C LYS A 30 10.57 2.91 2.69
N LEU A 31 11.15 2.48 1.57
CA LEU A 31 10.63 1.33 0.80
C LEU A 31 10.59 0.07 1.65
N LYS A 32 11.68 -0.23 2.38
CA LYS A 32 11.75 -1.38 3.27
C LYS A 32 10.69 -1.31 4.36
N GLU A 33 10.62 -0.20 5.08
CA GLU A 33 9.66 0.00 6.17
C GLU A 33 8.21 -0.13 5.67
N LEU A 34 7.90 0.46 4.51
CA LEU A 34 6.57 0.36 3.91
C LEU A 34 6.22 -1.08 3.54
N LEU A 35 7.12 -1.82 2.89
CA LEU A 35 6.86 -3.21 2.51
C LEU A 35 6.70 -4.10 3.74
N ASP A 36 7.58 -3.97 4.72
CA ASP A 36 7.50 -4.75 5.95
C ASP A 36 6.17 -4.46 6.69
N MET A 37 5.70 -3.20 6.73
CA MET A 37 4.38 -2.85 7.28
C MET A 37 3.23 -3.46 6.47
N LEU A 38 3.26 -3.39 5.13
CA LEU A 38 2.19 -3.95 4.30
C LEU A 38 2.10 -5.48 4.44
N TYR A 39 3.24 -6.17 4.54
CA TYR A 39 3.26 -7.61 4.79
C TYR A 39 2.73 -7.98 6.17
N GLN A 40 2.99 -7.18 7.20
CA GLN A 40 2.41 -7.40 8.54
C GLN A 40 0.87 -7.37 8.53
N TYR A 41 0.27 -6.59 7.63
CA TYR A 41 -1.19 -6.53 7.45
C TYR A 41 -1.71 -7.46 6.33
N ASN A 42 -0.92 -8.45 5.92
CA ASN A 42 -1.27 -9.49 4.93
C ASN A 42 -1.53 -8.98 3.50
N PHE A 43 -0.97 -7.82 3.11
CA PHE A 43 -1.01 -7.40 1.71
C PHE A 43 -0.07 -8.27 0.87
N THR A 44 -0.54 -8.69 -0.30
CA THR A 44 0.26 -9.51 -1.22
C THR A 44 1.15 -8.65 -2.12
N HIS A 45 2.27 -9.21 -2.58
CA HIS A 45 3.16 -8.54 -3.55
C HIS A 45 2.39 -8.10 -4.81
N ASN A 46 1.42 -8.90 -5.27
CA ASN A 46 0.59 -8.58 -6.45
C ASN A 46 -0.28 -7.33 -6.22
N GLU A 47 -0.89 -7.20 -5.04
CA GLU A 47 -1.67 -6.00 -4.69
C GLU A 47 -0.78 -4.76 -4.68
N ILE A 48 0.42 -4.87 -4.07
CA ILE A 48 1.39 -3.78 -3.93
C ILE A 48 1.87 -3.31 -5.31
N LEU A 49 2.29 -4.24 -6.18
CA LEU A 49 2.80 -3.95 -7.52
C LEU A 49 1.73 -3.33 -8.45
N THR A 50 0.47 -3.70 -8.25
CA THR A 50 -0.64 -3.12 -9.00
C THR A 50 -0.80 -1.62 -8.73
N HIS A 51 -0.39 -1.15 -7.55
CA HIS A 51 -0.64 0.20 -7.06
C HIS A 51 0.64 0.93 -6.65
N GLY A 52 1.53 1.22 -7.62
CA GLY A 52 2.79 1.94 -7.35
C GLY A 52 2.62 3.30 -6.67
N ARG A 53 1.41 3.88 -6.68
CA ARG A 53 1.10 5.12 -5.95
C ARG A 53 1.27 5.00 -4.43
N ILE A 54 1.19 3.78 -3.88
CA ILE A 54 1.34 3.55 -2.44
C ILE A 54 2.70 3.99 -1.89
N PHE A 55 3.75 3.87 -2.71
CA PHE A 55 5.13 4.21 -2.31
C PHE A 55 5.33 5.71 -2.03
N TYR A 56 4.40 6.57 -2.47
CA TYR A 56 4.47 8.02 -2.24
C TYR A 56 3.77 8.46 -0.95
N PHE A 57 2.92 7.62 -0.37
CA PHE A 57 2.20 7.97 0.86
C PHE A 57 3.15 7.96 2.07
N LYS A 58 2.76 8.69 3.12
CA LYS A 58 3.41 8.58 4.44
C LYS A 58 3.00 7.24 5.06
N ILE A 59 3.98 6.50 5.57
CA ILE A 59 3.75 5.17 6.18
C ILE A 59 2.75 5.28 7.34
N GLU A 60 2.88 6.31 8.17
CA GLU A 60 1.95 6.60 9.26
C GLU A 60 0.50 6.79 8.80
N THR A 61 0.29 7.44 7.64
CA THR A 61 -1.06 7.64 7.10
C THR A 61 -1.66 6.31 6.65
N LEU A 62 -0.87 5.46 6.00
CA LEU A 62 -1.33 4.14 5.58
C LEU A 62 -1.63 3.26 6.80
N ARG A 63 -0.74 3.22 7.79
CA ARG A 63 -0.91 2.47 9.03
C ARG A 63 -2.21 2.86 9.75
N LYS A 64 -2.42 4.16 10.01
CA LYS A 64 -3.64 4.67 10.64
C LYS A 64 -4.90 4.26 9.89
N ARG A 65 -4.88 4.32 8.55
CA ARG A 65 -6.03 3.93 7.72
C ARG A 65 -6.30 2.44 7.76
N ILE A 66 -5.26 1.61 7.81
CA ILE A 66 -5.40 0.16 7.95
C ILE A 66 -6.03 -0.17 9.30
N GLU A 67 -5.52 0.41 10.38
CA GLU A 67 -6.02 0.22 11.75
C GLU A 67 -7.50 0.64 11.86
N ILE A 68 -7.87 1.82 11.35
CA ILE A 68 -9.26 2.29 11.34
C ILE A 68 -10.19 1.30 10.59
N LEU A 69 -9.74 0.74 9.46
CA LEU A 69 -10.54 -0.25 8.73
C LEU A 69 -10.72 -1.52 9.56
N ILE A 70 -9.65 -2.05 10.16
CA ILE A 70 -9.69 -3.25 10.99
C ILE A 70 -10.62 -3.05 12.20
N GLU A 71 -10.49 -1.92 12.91
CA GLU A 71 -11.34 -1.57 14.06
C GLU A 71 -12.81 -1.43 13.69
N ALA A 72 -13.11 -1.03 12.45
CA ALA A 72 -14.47 -0.95 11.92
C ALA A 72 -15.02 -2.29 11.40
N GLY A 73 -14.26 -3.39 11.53
CA GLY A 73 -14.62 -4.70 10.99
C GLY A 73 -14.49 -4.80 9.46
N LEU A 74 -13.75 -3.89 8.83
CA LEU A 74 -13.58 -3.79 7.38
C LEU A 74 -12.24 -4.34 6.94
N THR A 75 -12.23 -5.11 5.84
CA THR A 75 -10.98 -5.60 5.25
C THR A 75 -10.17 -4.45 4.65
N PRO A 76 -8.91 -4.25 5.06
CA PRO A 76 -8.00 -3.32 4.41
C PRO A 76 -7.75 -3.73 2.95
N LYS A 77 -7.87 -2.78 2.03
CA LYS A 77 -7.49 -2.95 0.62
C LYS A 77 -6.65 -1.77 0.19
N ILE A 78 -5.67 -1.99 -0.69
CA ILE A 78 -4.80 -0.90 -1.15
C ILE A 78 -5.63 0.25 -1.76
N THR A 79 -6.63 -0.07 -2.57
CA THR A 79 -7.52 0.93 -3.16
C THR A 79 -8.22 1.81 -2.12
N ARG A 80 -8.61 1.24 -0.97
CA ARG A 80 -9.30 1.96 0.12
C ARG A 80 -8.35 2.84 0.92
N ILE A 81 -7.16 2.33 1.27
CA ILE A 81 -6.18 3.10 2.05
C ILE A 81 -5.53 4.22 1.23
N LEU A 82 -5.67 4.21 -0.10
CA LEU A 82 -5.22 5.27 -1.01
C LEU A 82 -6.28 6.34 -1.32
N PHE A 83 -7.50 6.25 -0.77
CA PHE A 83 -8.55 7.25 -0.97
C PHE A 83 -8.11 8.66 -0.56
N SER A 84 -8.80 9.68 -1.10
CA SER A 84 -8.75 11.01 -0.48
C SER A 84 -9.24 10.92 0.97
N LYS A 85 -8.90 11.90 1.80
CA LYS A 85 -9.33 11.92 3.20
C LYS A 85 -10.86 11.84 3.29
N ASP A 86 -11.57 12.70 2.56
CA ASP A 86 -13.03 12.76 2.60
C ASP A 86 -13.69 11.45 2.15
N HIS A 87 -13.15 10.82 1.09
CA HIS A 87 -13.70 9.56 0.61
C HIS A 87 -13.41 8.40 1.58
N PHE A 88 -12.23 8.38 2.21
CA PHE A 88 -11.91 7.41 3.25
C PHE A 88 -12.85 7.54 4.45
N ASP A 89 -13.03 8.76 4.96
CA ASP A 89 -13.86 9.02 6.14
C ASP A 89 -15.33 8.67 5.86
N ASN A 90 -15.85 9.03 4.68
CA ASN A 90 -17.21 8.67 4.26
C ASN A 90 -17.39 7.16 4.09
N PHE A 91 -16.39 6.46 3.54
CA PHE A 91 -16.43 5.00 3.38
C PHE A 91 -16.51 4.30 4.74
N VAL A 92 -15.65 4.69 5.70
CA VAL A 92 -15.65 4.11 7.05
C VAL A 92 -16.98 4.36 7.76
N ARG A 93 -17.51 5.59 7.71
CA ARG A 93 -18.79 5.95 8.36
C ARG A 93 -19.98 5.15 7.82
N SER A 94 -20.02 4.89 6.51
CA SER A 94 -21.13 4.21 5.86
C SER A 94 -21.12 2.69 6.03
N HIS A 95 -19.95 2.10 6.32
CA HIS A 95 -19.78 0.64 6.38
C HIS A 95 -19.35 0.11 7.75
N LYS A 96 -19.14 0.99 8.74
CA LYS A 96 -18.85 0.57 10.11
C LYS A 96 -20.00 -0.28 10.65
N ILE A 97 -19.69 -1.53 10.97
CA ILE A 97 -20.65 -2.44 11.60
C ILE A 97 -20.95 -1.88 13.00
N LYS A 98 -22.24 -1.71 13.33
CA LYS A 98 -22.70 -1.26 14.66
C LYS A 98 -22.48 -2.34 15.71
#